data_AF-A0A521K401-F1
#
_entry.id   AF-A0A521K401-F1
#
_cell.length_a   1.000
_cell.length_b   1.000
_cell.length_c   1.000
_cell.angle_alpha   90.00
_cell.angle_beta   90.00
_cell.angle_gamma   90.00
#
_symmetry.space_group_name_H-M   'P 1'
#
loop_
_entity.id
_entity.type
_entity.pdbx_description
1 polymer ?
#
loop_
_entity_poly.entity_id
_entity_poly.type
_entity_poly.pdbx_seq_one_letter_code
_entity_poly.pdbx_strand_id
1 'polypeptide(L)'
;MDQDLSRLRRFALTVGVILIVYIASGIELPNKPTVIVFGTPLDVTKPKFFELGLLLISLYATLRYWYHSWIQNPSPSRIRRRLRRGEFGLVRFVKDENELTNMIRRYLPGMEQKFTIRTSTRAEASGLFQVCKVEGKELLQIPWKTRLWSVIDNLDYTAPLWINGIGIILFLLTKAFAAP
;
A
#
# COMPACT_ATOMS: atom_id res chain seq x y z
N MET A 1 8.53 -7.69 -7.43
CA MET A 1 7.17 -7.09 -7.44
C MET A 1 6.90 -6.28 -6.16
N ASP A 2 7.20 -6.81 -4.97
CA ASP A 2 7.05 -6.10 -3.68
C ASP A 2 7.79 -4.76 -3.58
N GLN A 3 8.95 -4.63 -4.23
CA GLN A 3 9.75 -3.40 -4.17
C GLN A 3 9.03 -2.20 -4.79
N ASP A 4 8.29 -2.39 -5.88
CA ASP A 4 7.60 -1.28 -6.57
C ASP A 4 6.43 -0.75 -5.75
N LEU A 5 5.67 -1.65 -5.11
CA LEU A 5 4.58 -1.26 -4.21
C LEU A 5 5.12 -0.48 -3.00
N SER A 6 6.28 -0.89 -2.46
CA SER A 6 6.90 -0.19 -1.34
C SER A 6 7.33 1.23 -1.70
N ARG A 7 7.84 1.45 -2.93
CA ARG A 7 8.21 2.77 -3.45
C ARG A 7 6.98 3.64 -3.66
N LEU A 8 5.93 3.10 -4.29
CA LEU A 8 4.66 3.79 -4.48
C LEU A 8 4.02 4.18 -3.15
N ARG A 9 4.07 3.30 -2.15
CA ARG A 9 3.59 3.57 -0.80
C ARG A 9 4.31 4.76 -0.17
N ARG A 10 5.65 4.75 -0.19
CA ARG A 10 6.46 5.86 0.36
C ARG A 10 6.16 7.16 -0.35
N PHE A 11 6.10 7.13 -1.69
CA PHE A 11 5.76 8.29 -2.49
C PHE A 11 4.39 8.89 -2.10
N ALA A 12 3.35 8.05 -2.04
CA ALA A 12 2.01 8.50 -1.67
C ALA A 12 1.95 9.03 -0.22
N LEU A 13 2.63 8.39 0.73
CA LEU A 13 2.74 8.91 2.10
C LEU A 13 3.44 10.26 2.15
N THR A 14 4.58 10.41 1.47
CA THR A 14 5.34 11.66 1.44
C THR A 14 4.52 12.79 0.85
N VAL A 15 3.84 12.57 -0.28
CA VAL A 15 2.97 13.58 -0.90
C VAL A 15 1.83 13.97 0.03
N GLY A 16 1.16 13.00 0.66
CA GLY A 16 0.07 13.27 1.58
C GLY A 16 0.52 14.07 2.80
N VAL A 17 1.69 13.75 3.37
CA VAL A 17 2.28 14.50 4.48
C VAL A 17 2.65 15.93 4.06
N ILE A 18 3.26 16.10 2.88
CA ILE A 18 3.59 17.43 2.35
C ILE A 18 2.31 18.28 2.21
N LEU A 19 1.22 17.71 1.69
CA LEU A 19 -0.05 18.41 1.56
C LEU A 19 -0.61 18.81 2.93
N ILE A 20 -0.61 17.92 3.91
CA ILE A 20 -1.08 18.23 5.28
C ILE A 20 -0.23 19.31 5.92
N VAL A 21 1.10 19.21 5.86
CA VAL A 21 2.02 20.21 6.42
C VAL A 21 1.83 21.56 5.74
N TYR A 22 1.68 21.56 4.42
CA TYR A 22 1.39 22.77 3.65
C TYR A 22 0.13 23.47 4.14
N ILE A 23 -0.98 22.73 4.29
CA ILE A 23 -2.26 23.28 4.78
C ILE A 23 -2.13 23.75 6.24
N ALA A 24 -1.53 22.93 7.11
CA ALA A 24 -1.38 23.23 8.53
C ALA A 24 -0.47 24.44 8.80
N SER A 25 0.49 24.69 7.91
CA SER A 25 1.40 25.83 8.03
C SER A 25 0.74 27.18 7.77
N GLY A 26 -0.42 27.21 7.09
CA GLY A 26 -1.08 28.46 6.72
C GLY A 26 -0.21 29.39 5.89
N ILE A 27 0.82 28.88 5.20
CA ILE A 27 1.76 29.71 4.45
C ILE A 27 1.04 30.33 3.25
N GLU A 28 0.77 31.63 3.34
CA GLU A 28 0.42 32.45 2.19
C GLU A 28 1.69 32.68 1.37
N LEU A 29 1.71 32.12 0.16
CA LEU A 29 2.82 32.33 -0.76
C LEU A 29 2.85 33.82 -1.16
N PRO A 30 4.01 34.50 -1.05
CA PRO A 30 4.14 35.87 -1.53
C PRO A 30 3.80 35.93 -3.03
N ASN A 31 3.36 37.09 -3.53
CA ASN A 31 2.87 37.26 -4.91
C ASN A 31 3.87 36.82 -6.01
N LYS A 32 5.16 36.68 -5.68
CA LYS A 32 6.21 36.18 -6.59
C LYS A 32 7.18 35.27 -5.81
N PRO A 33 6.81 34.01 -5.54
CA PRO A 33 7.73 33.08 -4.92
C PRO A 33 8.72 32.59 -5.98
N THR A 34 10.01 32.74 -5.70
CA THR A 34 11.10 32.16 -6.50
C THR A 34 11.35 30.74 -6.00
N VAL A 35 11.01 29.74 -6.82
CA VAL A 35 11.33 28.34 -6.51
C VAL A 35 12.56 27.94 -7.30
N ILE A 36 13.58 27.44 -6.63
CA ILE A 36 14.80 26.95 -7.30
C ILE A 36 14.55 25.49 -7.69
N VAL A 37 14.37 25.24 -8.99
CA VAL A 37 14.26 23.88 -9.53
C VAL A 37 15.48 23.64 -10.41
N PHE A 38 16.26 22.60 -10.11
CA PHE A 38 17.51 22.28 -10.81
C PHE A 38 18.49 23.47 -10.95
N GLY A 39 18.60 24.30 -9.90
CA GLY A 39 19.48 25.48 -9.90
C GLY A 39 18.96 26.67 -10.72
N THR A 40 17.81 26.54 -11.37
CA THR A 40 17.17 27.66 -12.08
C THR A 40 16.07 28.29 -11.20
N PRO A 41 16.11 29.62 -10.96
CA PRO A 41 15.02 30.30 -10.29
C PRO A 41 13.81 30.36 -11.23
N LEU A 42 12.74 29.68 -10.86
CA LEU A 42 11.45 29.74 -11.55
C LEU A 42 10.54 30.72 -10.80
N ASP A 43 10.17 31.78 -11.49
CA ASP A 43 9.17 32.73 -11.03
C ASP A 43 7.77 32.13 -11.22
N VAL A 44 7.12 31.80 -10.10
CA VAL A 44 5.73 31.31 -10.15
C VAL A 44 4.81 32.50 -10.32
N THR A 45 4.35 32.74 -11.56
CA THR A 45 3.49 33.89 -11.90
C THR A 45 2.14 33.85 -11.19
N LYS A 46 1.66 32.65 -10.83
CA LYS A 46 0.34 32.42 -10.24
C LYS A 46 0.44 31.38 -9.11
N PRO A 47 0.58 31.79 -7.84
CA PRO A 47 0.74 30.87 -6.71
C PRO A 47 -0.44 29.92 -6.53
N LYS A 48 -1.64 30.30 -6.99
CA LYS A 48 -2.84 29.44 -6.99
C LYS A 48 -2.65 28.10 -7.72
N PHE A 49 -1.78 28.05 -8.75
CA PHE A 49 -1.51 26.79 -9.45
C PHE A 49 -0.60 25.84 -8.67
N PHE A 50 0.19 26.35 -7.73
CA PHE A 50 1.03 25.51 -6.87
C PHE A 50 0.18 24.64 -5.95
N GLU A 51 -0.81 25.25 -5.29
CA GLU A 51 -1.81 24.56 -4.46
C GLU A 51 -2.57 23.48 -5.25
N LEU A 52 -3.07 23.86 -6.43
CA LEU A 52 -3.75 22.93 -7.33
C LEU A 52 -2.83 21.77 -7.75
N GLY A 53 -1.56 22.07 -8.03
CA GLY A 53 -0.56 21.06 -8.37
C GLY A 53 -0.34 20.06 -7.24
N LEU A 54 -0.20 20.53 -6.00
CA LEU A 54 -0.10 19.66 -4.81
C LEU A 54 -1.34 18.77 -4.65
N LEU A 55 -2.53 19.34 -4.82
CA LEU A 55 -3.79 18.58 -4.76
C LEU A 55 -3.84 17.49 -5.85
N LEU A 56 -3.50 17.83 -7.09
CA LEU A 56 -3.52 16.89 -8.21
C LEU A 56 -2.48 15.77 -8.04
N ILE A 57 -1.28 16.10 -7.54
CA ILE A 57 -0.24 15.09 -7.26
C ILE A 57 -0.68 14.15 -6.14
N SER A 58 -1.31 14.67 -5.08
CA SER A 58 -1.91 13.88 -4.00
C SER A 58 -3.00 12.93 -4.51
N LEU A 59 -3.92 13.44 -5.33
CA LEU A 59 -4.97 12.65 -5.95
C LEU A 59 -4.40 11.55 -6.86
N TYR A 60 -3.43 11.92 -7.71
CA TYR A 60 -2.75 10.99 -8.60
C TYR A 60 -2.01 9.88 -7.82
N ALA A 61 -1.24 10.25 -6.79
CA ALA A 61 -0.52 9.30 -5.95
C ALA A 61 -1.48 8.33 -5.26
N THR A 62 -2.61 8.83 -4.77
CA THR A 62 -3.67 8.03 -4.13
C THR A 62 -4.30 7.05 -5.11
N LEU A 63 -4.74 7.53 -6.28
CA LEU A 63 -5.36 6.69 -7.31
C LEU A 63 -4.40 5.64 -7.85
N ARG A 64 -3.14 6.02 -8.10
CA ARG A 64 -2.11 5.11 -8.57
C ARG A 64 -1.77 4.04 -7.53
N TYR A 65 -1.65 4.43 -6.26
CA TYR A 65 -1.47 3.47 -5.17
C TYR A 65 -2.68 2.54 -5.04
N TRP A 66 -3.90 3.08 -5.08
CA TRP A 66 -5.13 2.30 -5.02
C TRP A 66 -5.22 1.26 -6.15
N TYR A 67 -4.92 1.66 -7.39
CA TYR A 67 -4.89 0.77 -8.55
C TYR A 67 -3.92 -0.40 -8.36
N HIS A 68 -2.65 -0.13 -8.05
CA HIS A 68 -1.65 -1.20 -7.89
C HIS A 68 -1.88 -2.04 -6.63
N SER A 69 -2.33 -1.43 -5.54
CA SER A 69 -2.54 -2.13 -4.28
C SER A 69 -3.77 -3.04 -4.36
N TRP A 70 -4.90 -2.56 -4.89
CA TRP A 70 -6.18 -3.27 -4.79
C TRP A 70 -6.49 -4.19 -5.98
N ILE A 71 -6.11 -3.77 -7.19
CA ILE A 71 -6.47 -4.48 -8.44
C ILE A 71 -5.42 -5.53 -8.77
N GLN A 72 -4.14 -5.17 -8.70
CA GLN A 72 -3.07 -6.07 -9.13
C GLN A 72 -2.61 -7.03 -8.03
N ASN A 73 -2.64 -6.61 -6.76
CA ASN A 73 -2.10 -7.39 -5.66
C ASN A 73 -3.20 -7.87 -4.70
N PRO A 74 -3.14 -9.12 -4.22
CA PRO A 74 -4.05 -9.56 -3.17
C PRO A 74 -3.69 -8.83 -1.87
N SER A 75 -4.68 -8.18 -1.24
CA SER A 75 -4.46 -7.50 0.03
C SER A 75 -3.97 -8.46 1.12
N PRO A 76 -3.18 -7.99 2.11
CA PRO A 76 -2.69 -8.83 3.22
C PRO A 76 -3.80 -9.62 3.92
N SER A 77 -4.97 -9.00 4.09
CA SER A 77 -6.16 -9.64 4.66
C SER A 77 -6.71 -10.77 3.79
N ARG A 78 -6.71 -10.62 2.45
CA ARG A 78 -7.11 -11.68 1.51
C ARG A 78 -6.13 -12.84 1.57
N ILE A 79 -4.82 -12.55 1.60
CA ILE A 79 -3.78 -13.58 1.72
C ILE A 79 -3.97 -14.37 3.02
N ARG A 80 -4.09 -13.69 4.18
CA ARG A 80 -4.35 -14.36 5.47
C ARG A 80 -5.62 -15.20 5.48
N ARG A 81 -6.69 -14.76 4.81
CA ARG A 81 -7.94 -15.53 4.72
C ARG A 81 -7.73 -16.80 3.89
N ARG A 82 -7.01 -16.72 2.77
CA ARG A 82 -6.66 -17.89 1.94
C ARG A 82 -5.74 -18.86 2.69
N LEU A 83 -4.70 -18.34 3.36
CA LEU A 83 -3.79 -19.13 4.19
C LEU A 83 -4.54 -19.90 5.28
N ARG A 84 -5.56 -19.30 5.90
CA ARG A 84 -6.40 -19.96 6.92
C ARG A 84 -7.27 -21.07 6.36
N ARG A 85 -7.70 -20.98 5.10
CA ARG A 85 -8.60 -21.95 4.47
C ARG A 85 -7.89 -23.11 3.79
N GLY A 86 -6.55 -23.14 3.80
CA GLY A 86 -5.83 -24.12 3.01
C GLY A 86 -5.93 -23.89 1.50
N GLU A 87 -6.45 -22.74 1.05
CA GLU A 87 -6.68 -22.43 -0.35
C GLU A 87 -5.38 -21.91 -0.99
N PHE A 88 -4.42 -22.82 -1.22
CA PHE A 88 -3.13 -22.54 -1.87
C PHE A 88 -3.19 -22.68 -3.40
N GLY A 89 -4.23 -23.35 -3.92
CA GLY A 89 -4.35 -23.75 -5.34
C GLY A 89 -4.50 -22.62 -6.37
N LEU A 90 -4.49 -21.36 -5.95
CA LEU A 90 -4.59 -20.19 -6.85
C LEU A 90 -3.50 -19.15 -6.62
N VAL A 91 -2.46 -19.47 -5.86
CA VAL A 91 -1.26 -18.62 -5.84
C VAL A 91 -0.35 -19.10 -6.97
N ARG A 92 -0.70 -18.69 -8.21
CA ARG A 92 0.06 -18.92 -9.46
C ARG A 92 1.51 -18.40 -9.44
N PHE A 93 2.01 -17.94 -8.30
CA PHE A 93 3.20 -17.10 -8.19
C PHE A 93 4.26 -17.61 -7.22
N VAL A 94 3.99 -18.62 -6.39
CA VAL A 94 4.99 -19.14 -5.46
C VAL A 94 5.77 -20.24 -6.17
N LYS A 95 6.99 -19.89 -6.60
CA LYS A 95 7.85 -20.79 -7.40
C LYS A 95 8.65 -21.75 -6.52
N ASP A 96 8.76 -21.46 -5.23
CA ASP A 96 9.64 -22.16 -4.30
C ASP A 96 8.97 -22.37 -2.93
N GLU A 97 9.24 -23.50 -2.29
CA GLU A 97 8.85 -23.81 -0.92
C GLU A 97 9.39 -22.77 0.08
N ASN A 98 10.58 -22.22 -0.18
CA ASN A 98 11.15 -21.15 0.64
C ASN A 98 10.31 -19.88 0.59
N GLU A 99 9.79 -19.53 -0.60
CA GLU A 99 8.93 -18.37 -0.80
C GLU A 99 7.58 -18.57 -0.07
N LEU A 100 7.03 -19.79 -0.11
CA LEU A 100 5.82 -20.14 0.65
C LEU A 100 6.04 -20.04 2.15
N THR A 101 7.15 -20.57 2.65
CA THR A 101 7.53 -20.54 4.06
C THR A 101 7.72 -19.10 4.53
N ASN A 102 8.40 -18.27 3.74
CA ASN A 102 8.54 -16.84 3.99
C ASN A 102 7.19 -16.11 4.01
N MET A 103 6.27 -16.48 3.12
CA MET A 103 4.91 -15.92 3.10
C MET A 103 4.13 -16.31 4.36
N ILE A 104 4.18 -17.58 4.78
CA ILE A 104 3.55 -18.05 6.03
C ILE A 104 4.15 -17.31 7.23
N ARG A 105 5.48 -17.22 7.32
CA ARG A 105 6.20 -16.51 8.37
C ARG A 105 5.82 -15.03 8.45
N ARG A 106 5.70 -14.37 7.28
CA ARG A 106 5.32 -12.96 7.18
C ARG A 106 3.88 -12.70 7.62
N TYR A 107 2.92 -13.53 7.18
CA TYR A 107 1.50 -13.25 7.41
C TYR A 107 0.91 -13.92 8.65
N LEU A 108 1.53 -15.01 9.14
CA LEU A 108 1.12 -15.84 10.26
C LEU A 108 2.32 -16.17 11.17
N PRO A 109 2.97 -15.16 11.77
CA PRO A 109 4.16 -15.38 12.60
C PRO A 109 3.86 -16.34 13.76
N GLY A 110 4.75 -17.31 13.98
CA GLY A 110 4.65 -18.31 15.05
C GLY A 110 3.72 -19.49 14.74
N MET A 111 3.20 -19.61 13.51
CA MET A 111 2.38 -20.76 13.10
C MET A 111 3.07 -21.70 12.11
N GLU A 112 4.36 -21.48 11.82
CA GLU A 112 5.16 -22.26 10.86
C GLU A 112 5.07 -23.77 11.11
N GLN A 113 5.23 -24.20 12.37
CA GLN A 113 5.24 -25.61 12.76
C GLN A 113 3.87 -26.32 12.59
N LYS A 114 2.78 -25.57 12.37
CA LYS A 114 1.43 -26.15 12.23
C LYS A 114 1.05 -26.45 10.78
N PHE A 115 1.89 -26.05 9.84
CA PHE A 115 1.67 -26.24 8.41
C PHE A 115 2.62 -27.30 7.87
N THR A 116 2.09 -28.32 7.21
CA THR A 116 2.92 -29.26 6.43
C THR A 116 2.84 -28.84 4.98
N ILE A 117 3.98 -28.46 4.40
CA ILE A 117 4.06 -28.09 2.99
C ILE A 117 4.29 -29.38 2.20
N ARG A 118 3.38 -29.69 1.25
CA ARG A 118 3.55 -30.78 0.29
C ARG A 118 3.66 -30.19 -1.10
N THR A 119 4.81 -30.36 -1.72
CA THR A 119 5.02 -29.94 -3.10
C THR A 119 4.63 -31.06 -4.05
N SER A 120 3.74 -30.78 -4.99
CA SER A 120 3.37 -31.71 -6.07
C SER A 120 3.61 -31.05 -7.42
N THR A 121 4.27 -31.73 -8.35
CA THR A 121 4.48 -31.21 -9.70
C THR A 121 3.31 -31.67 -10.57
N ARG A 122 2.59 -30.72 -11.18
CA ARG A 122 1.50 -31.04 -12.11
C ARG A 122 1.89 -30.52 -13.50
N ALA A 123 1.92 -31.43 -14.47
CA ALA A 123 2.05 -31.05 -15.87
C ALA A 123 0.69 -30.55 -16.36
N GLU A 124 0.65 -29.32 -16.88
CA GLU A 124 -0.53 -28.71 -17.50
C GLU A 124 -0.17 -28.34 -18.95
N ALA A 125 -1.16 -28.16 -19.83
CA ALA A 125 -0.91 -27.91 -21.26
C ALA A 125 -0.05 -26.64 -21.54
N SER A 126 0.05 -25.74 -20.55
CA SER A 126 0.85 -24.52 -20.59
C SER A 126 2.27 -24.66 -19.99
N GLY A 127 2.67 -25.84 -19.50
CA GLY A 127 3.99 -26.10 -18.93
C GLY A 127 4.00 -26.98 -17.68
N LEU A 128 5.20 -27.23 -17.14
CA LEU A 128 5.38 -27.86 -15.82
C LEU A 128 5.14 -26.83 -14.72
N PHE A 129 4.13 -27.04 -13.88
CA PHE A 129 3.86 -26.19 -12.72
C PHE A 129 4.12 -26.96 -11.43
N GLN A 130 4.89 -26.37 -10.53
CA GLN A 130 5.01 -26.85 -9.16
C GLN A 130 3.83 -26.31 -8.36
N VAL A 131 2.92 -27.20 -7.98
CA VAL A 131 1.76 -26.88 -7.14
C VAL A 131 2.13 -27.24 -5.70
N CYS A 132 2.37 -26.22 -4.89
CA CYS A 132 2.55 -26.39 -3.46
C CYS A 132 1.19 -26.44 -2.77
N LYS A 133 0.83 -27.58 -2.19
CA LYS A 133 -0.35 -27.74 -1.35
C LYS A 133 0.11 -27.74 0.11
N VAL A 134 -0.33 -26.76 0.89
CA VAL A 134 -0.08 -26.81 2.34
C VAL A 134 -1.28 -27.48 2.99
N GLU A 135 -1.03 -28.61 3.62
CA GLU A 135 -2.00 -29.31 4.44
C GLU A 135 -1.79 -28.86 5.89
N GLY A 136 -2.74 -28.07 6.39
CA GLY A 136 -2.77 -27.62 7.78
C GLY A 136 -4.02 -28.12 8.47
N LYS A 137 -3.95 -28.41 9.76
CA LYS A 137 -5.15 -28.56 10.59
C LYS A 137 -5.90 -27.22 10.60
N GLU A 138 -7.22 -27.25 10.49
CA GLU A 138 -8.04 -26.05 10.59
C GLU A 138 -7.67 -25.27 11.86
N LEU A 139 -7.19 -24.04 11.68
CA LEU A 139 -6.77 -23.18 12.79
C LEU A 139 -8.02 -22.58 13.44
N LEU A 140 -8.62 -23.32 14.38
CA LEU A 140 -9.77 -22.88 15.17
C LEU A 140 -9.50 -21.60 15.98
N GLN A 141 -8.24 -21.35 16.38
CA GLN A 141 -7.87 -20.16 17.13
C GLN A 141 -6.57 -19.51 16.63
N ILE A 142 -6.67 -18.23 16.24
CA ILE A 142 -5.55 -17.38 15.85
C ILE A 142 -4.96 -16.70 17.09
N PRO A 143 -3.65 -16.81 17.35
CA PRO A 143 -3.00 -16.12 18.46
C PRO A 143 -3.26 -14.61 18.45
N TRP A 144 -3.43 -14.01 19.63
CA TRP A 144 -3.70 -12.57 19.76
C TRP A 144 -2.60 -11.71 19.14
N LYS A 145 -1.33 -12.14 19.24
CA LYS A 145 -0.18 -11.44 18.61
C LYS A 145 -0.35 -11.33 17.10
N THR A 146 -0.75 -12.42 16.43
CA THR A 146 -1.00 -12.44 14.99
C THR A 146 -2.17 -11.52 14.62
N ARG A 147 -3.21 -11.42 15.47
CA ARG A 147 -4.31 -10.47 15.27
C ARG A 147 -3.83 -9.03 15.34
N LEU A 148 -3.04 -8.68 16.37
CA LEU A 148 -2.50 -7.32 16.51
C LEU A 148 -1.61 -6.94 15.31
N TRP A 149 -0.68 -7.81 14.94
CA TRP A 149 0.15 -7.63 13.74
C TRP A 149 -0.68 -7.46 12.49
N SER A 150 -1.80 -8.19 12.38
CA SER A 150 -2.67 -8.08 11.21
C SER A 150 -3.35 -6.72 11.11
N VAL A 151 -3.71 -6.12 12.24
CA VAL A 151 -4.30 -4.78 12.30
C VAL A 151 -3.26 -3.73 11.91
N ILE A 152 -2.05 -3.81 12.48
CA ILE A 152 -0.95 -2.87 12.17
C ILE A 152 -0.61 -2.92 10.68
N ASP A 153 -0.47 -4.12 10.12
CA ASP A 153 -0.13 -4.29 8.70
C ASP A 153 -1.26 -3.79 7.78
N ASN A 154 -2.53 -3.96 8.18
CA ASN A 154 -3.66 -3.39 7.43
C ASN A 154 -3.70 -1.85 7.52
N LEU A 155 -3.36 -1.28 8.68
CA LEU A 155 -3.26 0.16 8.87
C LEU A 155 -2.13 0.74 8.01
N ASP A 156 -0.92 0.16 8.07
CA ASP A 156 0.21 0.57 7.23
C ASP A 156 -0.10 0.43 5.73
N TYR A 157 -0.77 -0.65 5.35
CA TYR A 157 -1.20 -0.88 3.97
C TYR A 157 -2.22 0.16 3.48
N THR A 158 -3.12 0.64 4.33
CA THR A 158 -4.16 1.61 3.95
C THR A 158 -3.77 3.06 4.25
N ALA A 159 -2.72 3.30 5.03
CA ALA A 159 -2.28 4.62 5.45
C ALA A 159 -2.12 5.64 4.31
N PRO A 160 -1.58 5.30 3.13
CA PRO A 160 -1.48 6.26 2.03
C PRO A 160 -2.84 6.81 1.59
N LEU A 161 -3.89 5.98 1.59
CA LEU A 161 -5.23 6.41 1.21
C LEU A 161 -5.81 7.37 2.27
N TRP A 162 -5.65 7.03 3.55
CA TRP A 162 -6.14 7.86 4.65
C TRP A 162 -5.43 9.21 4.72
N ILE A 163 -4.09 9.21 4.67
CA ILE A 163 -3.31 10.44 4.80
C ILE A 163 -3.60 11.39 3.64
N ASN A 164 -3.60 10.91 2.39
CA ASN A 164 -3.94 11.78 1.26
C ASN A 164 -5.42 12.21 1.30
N GLY A 165 -6.34 11.31 1.67
CA GLY A 165 -7.76 11.64 1.83
C GLY A 165 -7.99 12.74 2.86
N ILE A 166 -7.35 12.65 4.02
CA ILE A 166 -7.39 13.69 5.06
C ILE A 166 -6.80 15.00 4.51
N GLY A 167 -5.65 14.97 3.85
CA GLY A 167 -5.05 16.16 3.25
C GLY A 167 -5.96 16.83 2.22
N ILE A 168 -6.61 16.06 1.35
CA ILE A 168 -7.57 16.57 0.37
C ILE A 168 -8.78 17.19 1.06
N ILE A 169 -9.36 16.51 2.06
CA ILE A 169 -10.52 17.03 2.80
C ILE A 169 -10.16 18.34 3.50
N LEU A 170 -9.03 18.39 4.21
CA LEU A 170 -8.54 19.61 4.85
C LEU A 170 -8.35 20.74 3.84
N PHE A 171 -7.77 20.45 2.67
CA PHE A 171 -7.60 21.43 1.61
C PHE A 171 -8.94 22.02 1.17
N LEU A 172 -9.92 21.16 0.87
CA LEU A 172 -11.24 21.59 0.44
C LEU A 172 -11.97 22.41 1.52
N LEU A 173 -11.87 22.00 2.79
CA LEU A 173 -12.43 22.75 3.91
C LEU A 173 -11.81 24.14 4.01
N THR A 174 -10.48 24.27 3.93
CA THR A 174 -9.84 25.60 3.98
C THR A 174 -10.29 26.52 2.86
N LYS A 175 -10.55 26.00 1.65
CA LYS A 175 -11.07 26.80 0.53
C LYS A 175 -12.56 27.15 0.69
N ALA A 176 -13.35 26.24 1.25
CA ALA A 176 -14.77 26.49 1.51
C ALA A 176 -14.98 27.59 2.56
N PHE A 177 -14.16 27.61 3.62
CA PHE A 177 -14.25 28.62 4.68
C PHE A 177 -13.54 29.94 4.35
N ALA A 178 -12.64 29.97 3.37
CA ALA A 178 -11.96 31.18 2.91
C ALA A 178 -12.74 31.96 1.83
N ALA A 179 -13.86 31.42 1.33
CA ALA A 179 -14.73 32.14 0.40
C ALA A 179 -15.55 33.19 1.17
N PRO A 180 -15.43 34.49 0.85
CA PRO A 180 -16.20 35.56 1.49
C PRO A 180 -17.69 35.52 1.10
#